data_AF-A0ABD3RFG7-F1
#
_entry.id   AF-A0ABD3RFG7-F1
#
_cell.length_a   1.000
_cell.length_b   1.000
_cell.length_c   1.000
_cell.angle_alpha   90.00
_cell.angle_beta   90.00
_cell.angle_gamma   90.00
#
_symmetry.space_group_name_H-M   'P 1'
#
loop_
_entity.id
_entity.type
_entity.pdbx_description
1 polymer ?
#
loop_
_entity_poly.entity_id
_entity_poly.type
_entity_poly.pdbx_seq_one_letter_code
_entity_poly.pdbx_strand_id
1 'polypeptide(L)'
;MSGAAVNVQFCAEAIVGSDIALPFQVQINRLEHDKEKLGYDVSSARGWMEHIEQCDGQLHGVGAYTVIRCDANYTEHELKWKIWGLEFHFSRLCSSYRMLVESLGSGFDGDTSGSCKKESKRRTDGLINALLDEATLSLREESILKDDRFIRTLMLTVLWTPSRTDADSKESEGTKPITIRGHATFSGAQRAQFCKEFSLPSPISACLAIPRYPTAESMLLLPRRHRNDDNDQVQPIQSVGASAKISSWCRTRIPLEDSTRFKVPQSGVEEVLLVGRTSDIDFDVEKDFIDSLEILEGLITNFFVIYKDGTVRTAPLPKVLSGYSRHLVLEIINELQELKLDDSNAPTVQDAKDGVWSEVFVTSAIKLIVPVNRILIPPINDVGSVTLWQSDYREPGDYPFTQLIWSGIVRE
;
A
#
# COMPACT_ATOMS: atom_id res chain seq x y z
N MET A 1 3.38 -38.16 -5.59
CA MET A 1 2.00 -37.97 -5.11
C MET A 1 1.70 -36.48 -5.14
N SER A 2 0.86 -36.02 -6.07
CA SER A 2 0.39 -34.63 -6.12
C SER A 2 -0.73 -34.47 -5.09
N GLY A 3 -0.41 -33.92 -3.91
CA GLY A 3 -1.43 -33.53 -2.94
C GLY A 3 -2.36 -32.49 -3.59
N ALA A 4 -3.66 -32.75 -3.58
CA ALA A 4 -4.65 -31.77 -3.99
C ALA A 4 -4.49 -30.53 -3.11
N ALA A 5 -4.30 -29.37 -3.72
CA ALA A 5 -4.26 -28.10 -3.00
C ALA A 5 -5.64 -27.87 -2.38
N VAL A 6 -5.76 -28.01 -1.07
CA VAL A 6 -6.96 -27.59 -0.35
C VAL A 6 -6.99 -26.07 -0.43
N ASN A 7 -7.85 -25.54 -1.30
CA ASN A 7 -8.01 -24.10 -1.51
C ASN A 7 -8.94 -23.55 -0.43
N VAL A 8 -8.42 -23.34 0.78
CA VAL A 8 -9.15 -22.61 1.83
C VAL A 8 -8.77 -21.14 1.73
N GLN A 9 -9.48 -20.42 0.88
CA GLN A 9 -9.28 -18.98 0.76
C GLN A 9 -10.09 -18.30 1.86
N PHE A 10 -9.49 -18.10 3.03
CA PHE A 10 -10.09 -17.28 4.10
C PHE A 10 -10.24 -15.85 3.62
N CYS A 11 -11.47 -15.34 3.64
CA CYS A 11 -11.81 -13.94 3.35
C CYS A 11 -13.06 -13.57 4.17
N ALA A 12 -12.92 -12.55 5.01
CA ALA A 12 -14.00 -12.11 5.89
C ALA A 12 -14.05 -10.59 5.98
N GLU A 13 -15.26 -10.05 6.07
CA GLU A 13 -15.53 -8.66 6.43
C GLU A 13 -16.06 -8.59 7.87
N ALA A 14 -15.67 -7.54 8.58
CA ALA A 14 -16.20 -7.20 9.89
C ALA A 14 -16.75 -5.76 9.89
N ILE A 15 -17.89 -5.57 10.55
CA ILE A 15 -18.52 -4.26 10.71
C ILE A 15 -18.79 -4.02 12.20
N VAL A 16 -18.39 -2.85 12.70
CA VAL A 16 -18.68 -2.47 14.09
C VAL A 16 -20.06 -1.82 14.16
N GLY A 17 -20.97 -2.39 14.96
CA GLY A 17 -22.30 -1.84 15.21
C GLY A 17 -22.25 -0.38 15.68
N SER A 18 -23.26 0.41 15.30
CA SER A 18 -23.37 1.84 15.62
C SER A 18 -24.03 2.13 16.96
N ASP A 19 -24.60 1.11 17.63
CA ASP A 19 -25.33 1.32 18.88
C ASP A 19 -24.37 1.57 20.05
N ILE A 20 -24.43 2.80 20.58
CA ILE A 20 -23.60 3.25 21.71
C ILE A 20 -24.10 2.61 23.03
N ALA A 21 -25.35 2.13 23.08
CA ALA A 21 -25.98 1.64 24.30
C ALA A 21 -25.67 0.18 24.63
N LEU A 22 -25.08 -0.58 23.69
CA LEU A 22 -24.76 -2.00 23.86
C LEU A 22 -23.25 -2.25 23.80
N PRO A 23 -22.74 -3.31 24.45
CA PRO A 23 -21.35 -3.73 24.25
C PRO A 23 -21.09 -3.90 22.75
N PHE A 24 -19.98 -3.35 22.26
CA PHE A 24 -19.64 -3.32 20.83
C PHE A 24 -19.77 -4.70 20.19
N GLN A 25 -20.80 -4.88 19.38
CA GLN A 25 -20.99 -6.09 18.61
C GLN A 25 -20.26 -5.93 17.28
N VAL A 26 -19.29 -6.81 17.03
CA VAL A 26 -18.64 -6.95 15.73
C VAL A 26 -19.37 -8.04 14.98
N GLN A 27 -19.98 -7.70 13.85
CA GLN A 27 -20.56 -8.68 12.95
C GLN A 27 -19.49 -9.11 11.94
N ILE A 28 -19.24 -10.42 11.85
CA ILE A 28 -18.33 -11.01 10.86
C ILE A 28 -19.15 -11.71 9.78
N ASN A 29 -18.84 -11.42 8.52
CA ASN A 29 -19.42 -12.07 7.35
C ASN A 29 -18.28 -12.70 6.53
N ARG A 30 -18.35 -14.00 6.25
CA ARG A 30 -17.43 -14.64 5.31
C ARG A 30 -17.80 -14.24 3.89
N LEU A 31 -16.81 -13.88 3.08
CA LEU A 31 -17.01 -13.47 1.69
C LEU A 31 -16.65 -14.63 0.76
N GLU A 32 -17.58 -14.97 -0.14
CA GLU A 32 -17.33 -15.98 -1.17
C GLU A 32 -16.53 -15.37 -2.33
N HIS A 33 -15.55 -16.14 -2.83
CA HIS A 33 -14.72 -15.73 -3.96
C HIS A 33 -15.41 -16.09 -5.28
N ASP A 34 -16.33 -15.24 -5.74
CA ASP A 34 -16.87 -15.34 -7.09
C ASP A 34 -16.37 -14.17 -7.96
N LYS A 35 -15.08 -14.24 -8.33
CA LYS A 35 -14.45 -13.22 -9.17
C LYS A 35 -15.11 -13.10 -10.54
N GLU A 36 -15.61 -14.22 -11.08
CA GLU A 36 -16.27 -14.23 -12.40
C GLU A 36 -17.57 -13.43 -12.37
N LYS A 37 -18.32 -13.52 -11.27
CA LYS A 37 -19.56 -12.77 -11.09
C LYS A 37 -19.34 -11.29 -10.76
N LEU A 38 -18.32 -10.97 -9.95
CA LEU A 38 -18.09 -9.60 -9.48
C LEU A 38 -17.28 -8.75 -10.47
N GLY A 39 -16.43 -9.36 -11.30
CA GLY A 39 -15.51 -8.64 -12.18
C GLY A 39 -14.27 -8.07 -11.48
N TYR A 40 -14.12 -8.28 -10.18
CA TYR A 40 -12.97 -7.89 -9.37
C TYR A 40 -12.71 -8.89 -8.24
N ASP A 41 -11.53 -8.80 -7.61
CA ASP A 41 -11.07 -9.73 -6.57
C ASP A 41 -11.27 -9.13 -5.16
N VAL A 42 -12.32 -9.57 -4.47
CA VAL A 42 -12.67 -9.13 -3.11
C VAL A 42 -11.60 -9.45 -2.06
N SER A 43 -10.70 -10.40 -2.31
CA SER A 43 -9.59 -10.68 -1.39
C SER A 43 -8.57 -9.54 -1.36
N SER A 44 -8.51 -8.72 -2.40
CA SER A 44 -7.65 -7.54 -2.40
C SER A 44 -8.32 -6.38 -1.66
N ALA A 45 -7.53 -5.55 -0.96
CA ALA A 45 -8.05 -4.33 -0.34
C ALA A 45 -8.77 -3.40 -1.33
N ARG A 46 -8.31 -3.38 -2.61
CA ARG A 46 -8.98 -2.63 -3.70
C ARG A 46 -10.34 -3.23 -4.02
N GLY A 47 -10.39 -4.53 -4.34
CA GLY A 47 -11.65 -5.18 -4.73
C GLY A 47 -12.67 -5.21 -3.60
N TRP A 48 -12.23 -5.30 -2.33
CA TRP A 48 -13.13 -5.12 -1.20
C TRP A 48 -13.73 -3.71 -1.12
N MET A 49 -12.95 -2.64 -1.37
CA MET A 49 -13.50 -1.28 -1.41
C MET A 49 -14.46 -1.08 -2.58
N GLU A 50 -14.16 -1.65 -3.75
CA GLU A 50 -15.06 -1.65 -4.90
C GLU A 50 -16.37 -2.38 -4.58
N HIS A 51 -16.31 -3.48 -3.83
CA HIS A 51 -17.50 -4.17 -3.33
C HIS A 51 -18.36 -3.27 -2.44
N ILE A 52 -17.76 -2.57 -1.49
CA ILE A 52 -18.48 -1.63 -0.61
C ILE A 52 -19.13 -0.51 -1.45
N GLU A 53 -18.41 0.07 -2.41
CA GLU A 53 -18.96 1.11 -3.29
C GLU A 53 -20.16 0.60 -4.11
N GLN A 54 -20.11 -0.66 -4.57
CA GLN A 54 -21.18 -1.25 -5.38
C GLN A 54 -22.40 -1.65 -4.54
N CYS A 55 -22.19 -2.25 -3.36
CA CYS A 55 -23.27 -2.74 -2.51
C CYS A 55 -23.95 -1.62 -1.73
N ASP A 56 -23.17 -0.68 -1.20
CA ASP A 56 -23.66 0.34 -0.25
C ASP A 56 -23.71 1.73 -0.88
N GLY A 57 -23.13 1.90 -2.07
CA GLY A 57 -23.11 3.13 -2.84
C GLY A 57 -21.77 3.86 -2.78
N GLN A 58 -21.53 4.73 -3.77
CA GLN A 58 -20.25 5.42 -3.98
C GLN A 58 -19.73 6.17 -2.74
N LEU A 59 -20.61 6.68 -1.88
CA LEU A 59 -20.23 7.45 -0.70
C LEU A 59 -19.82 6.58 0.49
N HIS A 60 -20.12 5.27 0.49
CA HIS A 60 -19.77 4.35 1.57
C HIS A 60 -18.39 3.71 1.38
N GLY A 61 -17.87 3.66 0.16
CA GLY A 61 -16.51 3.22 -0.09
C GLY A 61 -15.47 4.34 0.02
N VAL A 62 -15.89 5.60 0.19
CA VAL A 62 -14.98 6.75 0.34
C VAL A 62 -14.60 6.92 1.82
N GLY A 63 -13.34 6.63 2.14
CA GLY A 63 -12.84 6.68 3.49
C GLY A 63 -11.32 6.69 3.55
N ALA A 64 -10.80 6.85 4.77
CA ALA A 64 -9.40 6.61 5.06
C ALA A 64 -9.19 5.15 5.41
N TYR A 65 -8.11 4.54 4.93
CA TYR A 65 -7.88 3.13 5.18
C TYR A 65 -6.42 2.81 5.52
N THR A 66 -6.21 1.65 6.13
CA THR A 66 -4.89 1.10 6.40
C THR A 66 -4.88 -0.39 6.07
N VAL A 67 -3.70 -0.93 5.80
CA VAL A 67 -3.46 -2.36 5.59
C VAL A 67 -2.36 -2.75 6.57
N ILE A 68 -2.63 -3.79 7.36
CA ILE A 68 -1.84 -4.28 8.48
C ILE A 68 -1.44 -5.72 8.16
N ARG A 69 -0.17 -6.04 8.42
CA ARG A 69 0.36 -7.40 8.34
C ARG A 69 0.21 -8.08 9.70
N CYS A 70 -0.40 -9.24 9.71
CA CYS A 70 -0.49 -10.08 10.90
C CYS A 70 0.11 -11.46 10.57
N ASP A 71 1.19 -11.83 11.25
CA ASP A 71 1.85 -13.11 11.03
C ASP A 71 1.42 -14.12 12.09
N ALA A 72 0.92 -15.26 11.63
CA ALA A 72 0.53 -16.37 12.47
C ALA A 72 1.77 -17.20 12.83
N ASN A 73 2.11 -17.22 14.12
CA ASN A 73 3.20 -17.99 14.70
C ASN A 73 2.63 -19.17 15.46
N TYR A 74 2.98 -20.38 15.02
CA TYR A 74 2.62 -21.61 15.70
C TYR A 74 3.63 -21.91 16.80
N THR A 75 3.12 -22.13 18.00
CA THR A 75 3.86 -22.77 19.10
C THR A 75 3.28 -24.16 19.31
N GLU A 76 3.96 -25.04 20.05
CA GLU A 76 3.49 -26.41 20.32
C GLU A 76 2.05 -26.49 20.87
N HIS A 77 1.55 -25.40 21.48
CA HIS A 77 0.27 -25.39 22.20
C HIS A 77 -0.71 -24.30 21.74
N GLU A 78 -0.27 -23.29 20.98
CA GLU A 78 -1.08 -22.11 20.69
C GLU A 78 -0.66 -21.42 19.39
N LEU A 79 -1.65 -20.88 18.67
CA LEU A 79 -1.44 -19.93 17.57
C LEU A 79 -1.38 -18.51 18.15
N LYS A 80 -0.28 -17.80 17.92
CA LYS A 80 -0.12 -16.39 18.30
C LYS A 80 0.03 -15.51 17.07
N TRP A 81 -0.58 -14.33 17.10
CA TRP A 81 -0.47 -13.35 16.03
C TRP A 81 0.57 -12.28 16.36
N LYS A 82 1.58 -12.11 15.50
CA LYS A 82 2.43 -10.92 15.48
C LYS A 82 1.76 -9.87 14.60
N ILE A 83 1.22 -8.82 15.22
CA ILE A 83 0.61 -7.68 14.51
C ILE A 83 1.69 -6.61 14.31
N TRP A 84 2.01 -6.32 13.05
CA TRP A 84 3.08 -5.40 12.72
C TRP A 84 2.59 -3.94 12.78
N GLY A 85 3.31 -3.09 13.52
CA GLY A 85 3.14 -1.64 13.45
C GLY A 85 1.76 -1.08 13.85
N LEU A 86 1.04 -1.73 14.77
CA LEU A 86 -0.35 -1.38 15.07
C LEU A 86 -0.54 0.12 15.40
N GLU A 87 0.29 0.68 16.29
CA GLU A 87 0.23 2.11 16.66
C GLU A 87 0.55 3.04 15.49
N PHE A 88 1.50 2.66 14.62
CA PHE A 88 1.81 3.41 13.40
C PHE A 88 0.59 3.43 12.46
N HIS A 89 -0.02 2.27 12.23
CA HIS A 89 -1.18 2.13 11.37
C HIS A 89 -2.37 2.95 11.88
N PHE A 90 -2.60 2.97 13.18
CA PHE A 90 -3.62 3.81 13.82
C PHE A 90 -3.35 5.29 13.65
N SER A 91 -2.13 5.74 13.93
CA SER A 91 -1.74 7.14 13.80
C SER A 91 -1.92 7.63 12.37
N ARG A 92 -1.50 6.83 11.38
CA ARG A 92 -1.70 7.12 9.96
C ARG A 92 -3.17 7.13 9.57
N LEU A 93 -3.97 6.16 10.03
CA LEU A 93 -5.40 6.08 9.75
C LEU A 93 -6.14 7.32 10.27
N CYS A 94 -5.84 7.73 11.51
CA CYS A 94 -6.36 8.97 12.10
C CYS A 94 -5.98 10.20 11.25
N SER A 95 -4.70 10.32 10.87
CA SER A 95 -4.22 11.45 10.07
C SER A 95 -4.88 11.51 8.70
N SER A 96 -4.99 10.35 8.02
CA SER A 96 -5.64 10.24 6.71
C SER A 96 -7.13 10.57 6.80
N TYR A 97 -7.81 10.10 7.85
CA TYR A 97 -9.22 10.39 8.08
C TYR A 97 -9.46 11.88 8.32
N ARG A 98 -8.63 12.51 9.16
CA ARG A 98 -8.68 13.95 9.41
C ARG A 98 -8.51 14.75 8.12
N MET A 99 -7.49 14.46 7.32
CA MET A 99 -7.28 15.14 6.03
C MET A 99 -8.47 14.94 5.07
N LEU A 100 -9.09 13.75 5.08
CA LEU A 100 -10.29 13.50 4.29
C LEU A 100 -11.45 14.40 4.74
N VAL A 101 -11.74 14.46 6.04
CA VAL A 101 -12.83 15.28 6.60
C VAL A 101 -12.59 16.77 6.37
N GLU A 102 -11.36 17.25 6.61
CA GLU A 102 -10.95 18.63 6.30
C GLU A 102 -11.17 18.95 4.81
N SER A 103 -10.79 18.02 3.93
CA SER A 103 -10.94 18.21 2.49
C SER A 103 -12.41 18.33 2.08
N LEU A 104 -13.34 17.61 2.74
CA LEU A 104 -14.77 17.60 2.44
C LEU A 104 -15.46 18.93 2.73
N GLY A 105 -14.78 19.91 3.34
CA GLY A 105 -15.36 21.22 3.64
C GLY A 105 -16.48 21.16 4.66
N SER A 106 -16.69 20.01 5.32
CA SER A 106 -17.43 19.99 6.58
C SER A 106 -16.65 20.92 7.50
N GLY A 107 -17.26 22.02 7.95
CA GLY A 107 -16.70 22.97 8.92
C GLY A 107 -16.46 22.33 10.28
N PHE A 108 -15.75 21.23 10.28
CA PHE A 108 -15.35 20.40 11.39
C PHE A 108 -14.18 21.14 12.06
N ASP A 109 -14.48 22.30 12.63
CA ASP A 109 -13.61 23.04 13.57
C ASP A 109 -13.41 22.24 14.88
N GLY A 110 -14.07 21.10 14.99
CA GLY A 110 -13.90 20.15 16.06
C GLY A 110 -12.50 19.56 16.02
N ASP A 111 -11.61 20.14 16.82
CA ASP A 111 -10.59 19.42 17.57
C ASP A 111 -11.14 18.02 17.81
N THR A 112 -10.59 17.04 17.11
CA THR A 112 -11.11 15.68 17.12
C THR A 112 -10.81 15.21 18.53
N SER A 113 -11.74 15.47 19.44
CA SER A 113 -11.43 15.49 20.86
C SER A 113 -10.76 14.17 21.19
N GLY A 114 -9.74 14.18 22.05
CA GLY A 114 -9.00 12.95 22.39
C GLY A 114 -9.92 11.76 22.73
N SER A 115 -11.17 12.01 23.12
CA SER A 115 -12.24 11.03 23.27
C SER A 115 -12.62 10.29 21.98
N CYS A 116 -12.91 10.98 20.87
CA CYS A 116 -13.30 10.35 19.60
C CYS A 116 -12.18 9.47 19.03
N LYS A 117 -10.92 9.92 19.16
CA LYS A 117 -9.75 9.15 18.75
C LYS A 117 -9.59 7.87 19.59
N LYS A 118 -9.72 7.97 20.91
CA LYS A 118 -9.66 6.81 21.83
C LYS A 118 -10.76 5.81 21.54
N GLU A 119 -11.98 6.29 21.30
CA GLU A 119 -13.12 5.43 21.00
C GLU A 119 -12.95 4.69 19.67
N SER A 120 -12.56 5.41 18.62
CA SER A 120 -12.36 4.82 17.29
C SER A 120 -11.20 3.81 17.29
N LYS A 121 -10.15 4.08 18.08
CA LYS A 121 -9.08 3.12 18.33
C LYS A 121 -9.61 1.85 19.01
N ARG A 122 -10.32 1.99 20.14
CA ARG A 122 -10.92 0.85 20.86
C ARG A 122 -11.83 0.00 19.98
N ARG A 123 -12.69 0.64 19.16
CA ARG A 123 -13.59 -0.07 18.23
C ARG A 123 -12.81 -0.80 17.14
N THR A 124 -11.74 -0.20 16.63
CA THR A 124 -10.87 -0.86 15.65
C THR A 124 -10.08 -2.02 16.27
N ASP A 125 -9.60 -1.89 17.52
CA ASP A 125 -8.94 -2.99 18.23
C ASP A 125 -9.88 -4.18 18.40
N GLY A 126 -11.12 -3.94 18.83
CA GLY A 126 -12.16 -4.97 18.93
C GLY A 126 -12.44 -5.65 17.58
N LEU A 127 -12.50 -4.87 16.50
CA LEU A 127 -12.67 -5.39 15.15
C LEU A 127 -11.48 -6.24 14.67
N ILE A 128 -10.25 -5.80 14.96
CA ILE A 128 -9.03 -6.54 14.61
C ILE A 128 -9.02 -7.88 15.33
N ASN A 129 -9.27 -7.90 16.64
CA ASN A 129 -9.29 -9.12 17.43
C ASN A 129 -10.35 -10.11 16.92
N ALA A 130 -11.57 -9.63 16.61
CA ALA A 130 -12.62 -10.46 16.06
C ALA A 130 -12.22 -11.12 14.72
N LEU A 131 -11.56 -10.39 13.82
CA LEU A 131 -11.05 -10.94 12.56
C LEU A 131 -9.91 -11.94 12.76
N LEU A 132 -9.01 -11.70 13.74
CA LEU A 132 -7.93 -12.62 14.08
C LEU A 132 -8.45 -13.91 14.73
N ASP A 133 -9.49 -13.83 15.56
CA ASP A 133 -10.15 -14.99 16.16
C ASP A 133 -10.78 -15.85 15.06
N GLU A 134 -11.49 -15.23 14.12
CA GLU A 134 -12.09 -15.95 12.98
C GLU A 134 -11.02 -16.58 12.08
N ALA A 135 -9.93 -15.86 11.78
CA ALA A 135 -8.80 -16.40 11.03
C ALA A 135 -8.14 -17.59 11.78
N THR A 136 -8.08 -17.53 13.10
CA THR A 136 -7.57 -18.61 13.95
C THR A 136 -8.44 -19.86 13.84
N LEU A 137 -9.77 -19.69 13.84
CA LEU A 137 -10.70 -20.81 13.63
C LEU A 137 -10.49 -21.45 12.25
N SER A 138 -10.38 -20.63 11.20
CA SER A 138 -10.09 -21.12 9.84
C SER A 138 -8.78 -21.92 9.77
N LEU A 139 -7.72 -21.45 10.43
CA LEU A 139 -6.42 -22.16 10.45
C LEU A 139 -6.47 -23.46 11.26
N ARG A 140 -7.32 -23.58 12.29
CA ARG A 140 -7.49 -24.81 13.08
C ARG A 140 -8.22 -25.91 12.31
N GLU A 141 -9.14 -25.53 11.43
CA GLU A 141 -9.84 -26.47 10.54
C GLU A 141 -8.88 -27.08 9.49
N GLU A 142 -7.83 -26.35 9.13
CA GLU A 142 -6.75 -26.81 8.25
C GLU A 142 -5.78 -27.76 8.99
N SER A 143 -6.19 -29.03 9.10
CA SER A 143 -5.39 -30.13 9.70
C SER A 143 -3.96 -30.34 9.11
N ILE A 144 -3.58 -29.59 8.08
CA ILE A 144 -2.33 -29.73 7.30
C ILE A 144 -1.18 -28.86 7.84
N LEU A 145 -1.41 -27.95 8.79
CA LEU A 145 -0.48 -26.85 9.09
C LEU A 145 0.40 -26.97 10.35
N LYS A 146 0.67 -28.17 10.87
CA LYS A 146 1.60 -28.35 12.01
C LYS A 146 3.09 -28.27 11.65
N ASP A 147 3.45 -27.73 10.48
CA ASP A 147 4.86 -27.50 10.16
C ASP A 147 5.21 -26.06 10.55
N ASP A 148 5.86 -25.93 11.71
CA ASP A 148 6.28 -24.67 12.34
C ASP A 148 7.15 -23.78 11.43
N ARG A 149 7.61 -24.30 10.30
CA ARG A 149 8.44 -23.57 9.32
C ARG A 149 7.65 -22.63 8.42
N PHE A 150 6.32 -22.62 8.50
CA PHE A 150 5.48 -21.81 7.63
C PHE A 150 4.77 -20.70 8.37
N ILE A 151 5.19 -19.47 8.10
CA ILE A 151 4.48 -18.28 8.55
C ILE A 151 3.29 -18.05 7.62
N ARG A 152 2.09 -17.96 8.19
CA ARG A 152 0.88 -17.51 7.48
C ARG A 152 0.70 -16.02 7.71
N THR A 153 0.81 -15.24 6.65
CA THR A 153 0.55 -13.80 6.71
C THR A 153 -0.90 -13.51 6.39
N LEU A 154 -1.61 -12.92 7.34
CA LEU A 154 -2.93 -12.34 7.15
C LEU A 154 -2.79 -10.85 6.79
N MET A 155 -3.41 -10.45 5.68
CA MET A 155 -3.59 -9.06 5.30
C MET A 155 -4.89 -8.56 5.90
N LEU A 156 -4.80 -7.64 6.86
CA LEU A 156 -5.96 -7.01 7.49
C LEU A 156 -6.09 -5.57 7.00
N THR A 157 -7.20 -5.25 6.35
CA THR A 157 -7.55 -3.90 5.89
C THR A 157 -8.58 -3.30 6.83
N VAL A 158 -8.35 -2.07 7.31
CA VAL A 158 -9.32 -1.30 8.11
C VAL A 158 -9.71 -0.06 7.33
N LEU A 159 -11.01 0.24 7.29
CA LEU A 159 -11.60 1.40 6.62
C LEU A 159 -12.40 2.23 7.63
N TRP A 160 -12.09 3.54 7.69
CA TRP A 160 -12.84 4.55 8.43
C TRP A 160 -13.57 5.45 7.44
N THR A 161 -14.89 5.49 7.56
CA THR A 161 -15.78 6.25 6.67
C THR A 161 -16.53 7.32 7.47
N PRO A 162 -16.62 8.56 6.96
CA PRO A 162 -17.43 9.60 7.59
C PRO A 162 -18.91 9.21 7.62
N SER A 163 -19.59 9.45 8.74
CA SER A 163 -21.05 9.28 8.80
C SER A 163 -21.77 10.30 7.93
N ARG A 164 -22.72 9.82 7.13
CA ARG A 164 -23.54 10.68 6.27
C ARG A 164 -24.50 11.50 7.14
N THR A 165 -24.62 12.80 6.87
CA THR A 165 -25.88 13.50 7.17
C THR A 165 -26.76 13.27 5.97
N ASP A 166 -27.93 12.70 6.18
CA ASP A 166 -29.03 13.03 5.29
C ASP A 166 -29.24 14.54 5.44
N ALA A 167 -29.22 15.28 4.33
CA ALA A 167 -29.35 16.74 4.34
C ALA A 167 -30.65 17.21 5.03
N ASP A 168 -31.60 16.29 5.21
CA ASP A 168 -32.91 16.53 5.81
C ASP A 168 -32.98 16.18 7.29
N SER A 169 -31.99 15.51 7.89
CA SER A 169 -32.03 15.19 9.32
C SER A 169 -31.62 16.42 10.13
N LYS A 170 -32.61 17.04 10.80
CA LYS A 170 -32.41 18.12 11.79
C LYS A 170 -31.75 17.63 13.09
N GLU A 171 -31.03 16.52 13.06
CA GLU A 171 -30.33 16.03 14.24
C GLU A 171 -29.28 17.06 14.64
N SER A 172 -29.33 17.43 15.92
CA SER A 172 -28.42 18.38 16.58
C SER A 172 -26.96 18.09 16.22
N GLU A 173 -26.15 19.14 16.10
CA GLU A 173 -24.71 19.21 15.75
C GLU A 173 -23.75 18.36 16.61
N GLY A 174 -24.13 17.13 16.97
CA GLY A 174 -23.26 16.17 17.63
C GLY A 174 -22.20 15.64 16.68
N THR A 175 -21.06 15.26 17.26
CA THR A 175 -20.00 14.53 16.55
C THR A 175 -20.58 13.20 16.05
N LYS A 176 -20.80 13.10 14.74
CA LYS A 176 -21.32 11.86 14.17
C LYS A 176 -20.29 10.73 14.33
N PRO A 177 -20.76 9.50 14.62
CA PRO A 177 -19.86 8.38 14.83
C PRO A 177 -19.11 8.04 13.53
N ILE A 178 -17.86 7.60 13.64
CA ILE A 178 -17.11 7.05 12.50
C ILE A 178 -17.64 5.64 12.22
N THR A 179 -17.89 5.32 10.95
CA THR A 179 -18.20 3.95 10.54
C THR A 179 -16.88 3.21 10.30
N ILE A 180 -16.69 2.11 11.03
CA ILE A 180 -15.45 1.32 11.04
C ILE A 180 -15.76 -0.05 10.46
N ARG A 181 -15.02 -0.41 9.41
CA ARG A 181 -15.08 -1.72 8.77
C ARG A 181 -13.69 -2.34 8.70
N GLY A 182 -13.68 -3.66 8.62
CA GLY A 182 -12.49 -4.46 8.52
C GLY A 182 -12.65 -5.55 7.48
N HIS A 183 -11.54 -5.94 6.88
CA HIS A 183 -11.48 -7.04 5.95
C HIS A 183 -10.19 -7.80 6.16
N ALA A 184 -10.25 -9.12 6.16
CA ALA A 184 -9.08 -9.97 6.36
C ALA A 184 -9.03 -11.07 5.31
N THR A 185 -7.86 -11.28 4.72
CA THR A 185 -7.57 -12.41 3.84
C THR A 185 -6.16 -12.93 4.10
N PHE A 186 -5.89 -14.20 3.82
CA PHE A 186 -4.50 -14.67 3.77
C PHE A 186 -3.80 -14.13 2.52
N SER A 187 -2.55 -13.69 2.70
CA SER A 187 -1.68 -13.23 1.64
C SER A 187 -1.14 -14.44 0.85
N GLY A 188 -1.64 -14.62 -0.37
CA GLY A 188 -1.10 -15.58 -1.35
C GLY A 188 -1.73 -16.97 -1.28
N ALA A 189 -2.39 -17.40 -2.36
CA ALA A 189 -2.87 -18.78 -2.53
C ALA A 189 -1.74 -19.78 -2.86
N GLN A 190 -0.56 -19.29 -3.27
CA GLN A 190 0.56 -20.11 -3.69
C GLN A 190 1.60 -20.22 -2.59
N ARG A 191 1.47 -21.30 -1.81
CA ARG A 191 2.44 -21.82 -0.83
C ARG A 191 2.86 -20.79 0.21
N ALA A 192 2.41 -21.03 1.43
CA ALA A 192 3.25 -20.97 2.62
C ALA A 192 4.73 -20.69 2.26
N GLN A 193 5.18 -19.43 2.37
CA GLN A 193 6.58 -19.15 2.08
C GLN A 193 7.38 -19.96 3.09
N PHE A 194 8.27 -20.79 2.58
CA PHE A 194 9.30 -21.41 3.40
C PHE A 194 10.14 -20.24 3.90
N CYS A 195 9.78 -19.69 5.04
CA CYS A 195 10.60 -18.73 5.74
C CYS A 195 11.80 -19.52 6.26
N LYS A 196 12.79 -19.76 5.40
CA LYS A 196 14.15 -19.57 5.91
C LYS A 196 14.14 -18.11 6.36
N GLU A 197 14.09 -17.87 7.67
CA GLU A 197 13.81 -16.57 8.32
C GLU A 197 14.60 -15.37 7.76
N PHE A 198 15.57 -15.60 6.89
CA PHE A 198 16.51 -14.62 6.38
C PHE A 198 16.61 -14.56 4.85
N SER A 199 15.73 -15.19 4.06
CA SER A 199 15.78 -15.01 2.59
C SER A 199 14.84 -13.93 2.10
N LEU A 200 15.34 -13.01 1.29
CA LEU A 200 14.53 -12.06 0.54
C LEU A 200 13.51 -12.78 -0.37
N PRO A 201 12.34 -12.17 -0.63
CA PRO A 201 11.43 -12.61 -1.69
C PRO A 201 12.12 -12.60 -3.07
N SER A 202 11.55 -13.36 -4.01
CA SER A 202 12.01 -13.30 -5.41
C SER A 202 11.94 -11.88 -5.95
N PRO A 203 12.98 -11.43 -6.69
CA PRO A 203 12.99 -10.09 -7.24
C PRO A 203 11.91 -9.92 -8.31
N ILE A 204 11.37 -8.71 -8.41
CA ILE A 204 10.33 -8.36 -9.39
C ILE A 204 10.86 -7.42 -10.47
N SER A 205 10.18 -7.37 -11.61
CA SER A 205 10.35 -6.28 -12.58
C SER A 205 9.31 -5.18 -12.34
N ALA A 206 9.72 -3.94 -12.57
CA ALA A 206 8.86 -2.76 -12.48
C ALA A 206 8.85 -1.97 -13.80
N CYS A 207 7.84 -1.13 -13.99
CA CYS A 207 7.69 -0.26 -15.17
C CYS A 207 7.34 1.16 -14.73
N LEU A 208 7.92 2.17 -15.38
CA LEU A 208 7.59 3.56 -15.09
C LEU A 208 6.20 3.92 -15.65
N ALA A 209 5.42 4.69 -14.89
CA ALA A 209 4.15 5.24 -15.32
C ALA A 209 4.38 6.47 -16.24
N ILE A 210 4.81 6.24 -17.48
CA ILE A 210 5.07 7.31 -18.47
C ILE A 210 3.98 7.33 -19.57
N PRO A 211 3.47 8.51 -19.98
CA PRO A 211 2.56 8.70 -21.11
C PRO A 211 3.15 8.13 -22.41
N ARG A 212 2.32 7.59 -23.32
CA ARG A 212 2.80 7.16 -24.65
C ARG A 212 3.45 8.32 -25.43
N TYR A 213 2.94 9.52 -25.22
CA TYR A 213 3.45 10.79 -25.74
C TYR A 213 3.81 11.66 -24.55
N PRO A 214 5.03 11.54 -24.00
CA PRO A 214 5.40 12.18 -22.74
C PRO A 214 5.55 13.69 -22.93
N THR A 215 4.48 14.41 -22.63
CA THR A 215 4.48 15.87 -22.45
C THR A 215 4.15 16.24 -21.01
N ALA A 216 4.43 17.49 -20.66
CA ALA A 216 4.04 18.07 -19.39
C ALA A 216 2.53 17.85 -19.09
N GLU A 217 1.66 18.15 -20.04
CA GLU A 217 0.21 18.05 -19.94
C GLU A 217 -0.23 16.59 -19.82
N SER A 218 0.34 15.70 -20.64
CA SER A 218 -0.01 14.28 -20.61
C SER A 218 0.35 13.61 -19.27
N MET A 219 1.42 14.08 -18.61
CA MET A 219 1.80 13.63 -17.29
C MET A 219 0.76 14.03 -16.24
N LEU A 220 0.10 15.18 -16.38
CA LEU A 220 -0.96 15.64 -15.47
C LEU A 220 -2.22 14.76 -15.55
N LEU A 221 -2.40 14.06 -16.67
CA LEU A 221 -3.53 13.14 -16.88
C LEU A 221 -3.33 11.77 -16.22
N LEU A 222 -2.10 11.43 -15.82
CA LEU A 222 -1.88 10.18 -15.11
C LEU A 222 -2.56 10.23 -13.73
N PRO A 223 -3.14 9.11 -13.27
CA PRO A 223 -3.58 9.01 -11.89
C PRO A 223 -2.46 9.35 -10.93
N ARG A 224 -2.69 10.35 -10.07
CA ARG A 224 -1.74 10.78 -9.06
C ARG A 224 -2.42 10.80 -7.70
N ARG A 225 -1.66 10.43 -6.67
CA ARG A 225 -1.96 10.87 -5.29
C ARG A 225 -1.60 12.34 -5.08
N HIS A 226 -0.71 12.85 -5.94
CA HIS A 226 -0.07 14.15 -5.86
C HIS A 226 -0.85 15.16 -6.71
N ARG A 227 -1.23 16.27 -6.10
CA ARG A 227 -1.42 17.52 -6.83
C ARG A 227 -0.19 18.36 -6.48
N ASN A 228 0.76 18.44 -7.40
CA ASN A 228 1.78 19.48 -7.32
C ASN A 228 1.12 20.77 -7.83
N ASP A 229 1.50 21.87 -7.19
CA ASP A 229 1.30 23.26 -7.60
C ASP A 229 0.13 24.02 -6.96
N ASP A 230 0.55 24.96 -6.12
CA ASP A 230 -0.19 26.06 -5.50
C ASP A 230 -0.78 27.06 -6.54
N ASN A 231 -0.57 26.85 -7.84
CA ASN A 231 -0.91 27.83 -8.89
C ASN A 231 -2.00 27.40 -9.89
N ASP A 232 -2.42 26.13 -9.94
CA ASP A 232 -3.47 25.70 -10.88
C ASP A 232 -4.87 25.85 -10.27
N GLN A 233 -5.45 27.05 -10.47
CA GLN A 233 -6.78 27.47 -9.99
C GLN A 233 -8.00 26.75 -10.62
N VAL A 234 -7.81 25.66 -11.36
CA VAL A 234 -8.95 24.90 -11.94
C VAL A 234 -9.50 23.91 -10.89
N GLN A 235 -10.71 24.22 -10.40
CA GLN A 235 -11.57 23.52 -9.42
C GLN A 235 -11.94 22.04 -9.76
N PRO A 236 -12.73 21.25 -8.97
CA PRO A 236 -13.05 21.23 -7.52
C PRO A 236 -12.96 19.81 -6.89
N ILE A 237 -12.14 18.88 -7.39
CA ILE A 237 -12.01 17.57 -6.71
C ILE A 237 -11.01 17.73 -5.56
N GLN A 238 -11.54 17.76 -4.34
CA GLN A 238 -10.83 17.86 -3.08
C GLN A 238 -9.71 16.82 -3.00
N SER A 239 -8.47 17.22 -3.32
CA SER A 239 -7.32 16.34 -3.27
C SER A 239 -6.87 16.22 -1.82
N VAL A 240 -7.12 15.06 -1.22
CA VAL A 240 -6.53 14.69 0.06
C VAL A 240 -5.05 14.39 -0.21
N GLY A 241 -4.14 15.23 0.28
CA GLY A 241 -2.71 15.24 -0.11
C GLY A 241 -2.02 13.86 -0.08
N ALA A 242 -0.86 13.75 -0.74
CA ALA A 242 -0.20 12.46 -1.04
C ALA A 242 0.11 11.57 0.19
N SER A 243 0.24 12.18 1.36
CA SER A 243 0.47 11.48 2.63
C SER A 243 -0.78 10.77 3.18
N ALA A 244 -1.96 11.06 2.66
CA ALA A 244 -3.22 10.44 3.08
C ALA A 244 -3.52 9.15 2.31
N LYS A 245 -3.85 8.09 3.07
CA LYS A 245 -4.24 6.80 2.49
C LYS A 245 -5.75 6.73 2.34
N ILE A 246 -6.26 7.29 1.25
CA ILE A 246 -7.70 7.36 0.93
C ILE A 246 -8.10 6.29 -0.07
N SER A 247 -9.25 5.66 0.16
CA SER A 247 -9.79 4.56 -0.66
C SER A 247 -10.03 4.94 -2.11
N SER A 248 -10.30 6.22 -2.40
CA SER A 248 -10.46 6.74 -3.78
C SER A 248 -9.25 6.43 -4.67
N TRP A 249 -8.04 6.32 -4.10
CA TRP A 249 -6.84 5.92 -4.84
C TRP A 249 -6.95 4.51 -5.44
N CYS A 250 -7.64 3.59 -4.78
CA CYS A 250 -7.83 2.23 -5.27
C CYS A 250 -8.54 2.24 -6.64
N ARG A 251 -9.47 3.17 -6.84
CA ARG A 251 -10.19 3.37 -8.10
C ARG A 251 -9.39 4.18 -9.11
N THR A 252 -8.82 5.32 -8.69
CA THR A 252 -8.17 6.23 -9.64
C THR A 252 -6.95 5.61 -10.31
N ARG A 253 -6.25 4.68 -9.64
CA ARG A 253 -5.07 4.02 -10.21
C ARG A 253 -5.35 2.86 -11.15
N ILE A 254 -6.60 2.42 -11.31
CA ILE A 254 -6.97 1.28 -12.18
C ILE A 254 -6.36 1.39 -13.58
N PRO A 255 -6.36 2.57 -14.26
CA PRO A 255 -5.72 2.71 -15.57
C PRO A 255 -4.22 2.40 -15.60
N LEU A 256 -3.53 2.47 -14.45
CA LEU A 256 -2.12 2.12 -14.31
C LEU A 256 -1.91 0.63 -14.04
N GLU A 257 -2.94 -0.08 -13.60
CA GLU A 257 -2.92 -1.55 -13.45
C GLU A 257 -3.17 -2.26 -14.80
N ASP A 258 -3.47 -1.50 -15.87
CA ASP A 258 -3.79 -2.04 -17.18
C ASP A 258 -2.64 -2.87 -17.77
N SER A 259 -2.95 -4.15 -17.96
CA SER A 259 -2.07 -5.13 -18.59
C SER A 259 -1.74 -4.79 -20.03
N THR A 260 -2.53 -4.01 -20.75
CA THR A 260 -2.21 -3.70 -22.16
C THR A 260 -1.05 -2.73 -22.31
N ARG A 261 -0.68 -2.02 -21.24
CA ARG A 261 0.25 -0.89 -21.33
C ARG A 261 1.42 -0.96 -20.36
N PHE A 262 1.15 -0.97 -19.06
CA PHE A 262 2.21 -0.92 -18.05
C PHE A 262 2.59 -2.32 -17.58
N LYS A 263 1.61 -3.24 -17.55
CA LYS A 263 1.79 -4.64 -17.17
C LYS A 263 1.61 -5.59 -18.36
N VAL A 264 2.27 -5.29 -19.49
CA VAL A 264 2.20 -6.08 -20.74
C VAL A 264 2.37 -7.57 -20.43
N PRO A 265 1.44 -8.46 -20.83
CA PRO A 265 1.60 -9.89 -20.63
C PRO A 265 2.98 -10.34 -21.13
N GLN A 266 3.61 -11.27 -20.41
CA GLN A 266 4.97 -11.77 -20.70
C GLN A 266 6.12 -10.80 -20.41
N SER A 267 5.87 -9.52 -20.13
CA SER A 267 6.94 -8.60 -19.68
C SER A 267 7.48 -8.99 -18.31
N GLY A 268 6.69 -9.67 -17.48
CA GLY A 268 7.03 -9.99 -16.09
C GLY A 268 6.97 -8.79 -15.16
N VAL A 269 6.40 -7.66 -15.60
CA VAL A 269 6.22 -6.47 -14.76
C VAL A 269 5.15 -6.74 -13.70
N GLU A 270 5.55 -6.67 -12.44
CA GLU A 270 4.64 -6.85 -11.30
C GLU A 270 4.26 -5.51 -10.65
N GLU A 271 5.11 -4.49 -10.78
CA GLU A 271 4.94 -3.17 -10.16
C GLU A 271 4.99 -2.05 -11.19
N VAL A 272 4.21 -0.99 -10.94
CA VAL A 272 4.24 0.24 -11.75
C VAL A 272 4.66 1.39 -10.85
N LEU A 273 5.73 2.08 -11.24
CA LEU A 273 6.35 3.16 -10.49
C LEU A 273 5.82 4.50 -10.99
N LEU A 274 5.23 5.27 -10.08
CA LEU A 274 4.82 6.65 -10.32
C LEU A 274 6.05 7.53 -10.49
N VAL A 275 5.96 8.49 -11.41
CA VAL A 275 7.01 9.46 -11.67
C VAL A 275 6.49 10.88 -11.53
N GLY A 276 7.33 11.76 -10.99
CA GLY A 276 7.10 13.18 -10.80
C GLY A 276 8.07 14.01 -11.63
N ARG A 277 7.92 15.33 -11.55
CA ARG A 277 8.91 16.27 -12.09
C ARG A 277 9.81 16.75 -10.97
N THR A 278 11.09 16.91 -11.27
CA THR A 278 12.00 17.65 -10.40
C THR A 278 11.57 19.12 -10.34
N SER A 279 11.67 19.74 -9.17
CA SER A 279 11.25 21.13 -8.93
C SER A 279 12.20 22.17 -9.51
N ASP A 280 13.43 21.78 -9.83
CA ASP A 280 14.56 22.70 -9.97
C ASP A 280 14.96 22.96 -11.43
N ILE A 281 14.21 22.43 -12.39
CA ILE A 281 14.56 22.51 -13.81
C ILE A 281 13.48 23.32 -14.54
N ASP A 282 13.78 24.59 -14.82
CA ASP A 282 13.09 25.34 -15.87
C ASP A 282 13.26 24.56 -17.18
N PHE A 283 12.14 24.18 -17.81
CA PHE A 283 12.15 23.41 -19.04
C PHE A 283 12.71 24.26 -20.17
N ASP A 284 14.02 24.21 -20.36
CA ASP A 284 14.60 24.51 -21.66
C ASP A 284 14.15 23.40 -22.61
N VAL A 285 13.43 23.80 -23.68
CA VAL A 285 12.67 22.95 -24.61
C VAL A 285 13.54 21.88 -25.31
N GLU A 286 14.85 21.90 -25.10
CA GLU A 286 15.83 21.00 -25.72
C GLU A 286 16.30 19.81 -24.84
N LYS A 287 16.06 19.80 -23.51
CA LYS A 287 16.46 18.65 -22.68
C LYS A 287 15.45 17.50 -22.75
N ASP A 288 15.95 16.25 -22.74
CA ASP A 288 15.11 15.03 -22.75
C ASP A 288 14.18 15.03 -21.53
N PHE A 289 12.89 15.26 -21.77
CA PHE A 289 11.86 15.34 -20.74
C PHE A 289 11.90 14.13 -19.79
N ILE A 290 12.17 12.95 -20.32
CA ILE A 290 12.19 11.69 -19.56
C ILE A 290 13.32 11.71 -18.51
N ASP A 291 14.44 12.34 -18.81
CA ASP A 291 15.61 12.38 -17.94
C ASP A 291 15.43 13.30 -16.74
N SER A 292 14.53 14.27 -16.87
CA SER A 292 14.13 15.16 -15.76
C SER A 292 13.20 14.50 -14.73
N LEU A 293 12.70 13.30 -15.00
CA LEU A 293 11.70 12.67 -14.15
C LEU A 293 12.33 12.11 -12.86
N GLU A 294 11.66 12.38 -11.74
CA GLU A 294 11.93 11.72 -10.45
C GLU A 294 11.00 10.52 -10.26
N ILE A 295 11.47 9.47 -9.61
CA ILE A 295 10.70 8.26 -9.33
C ILE A 295 10.21 8.31 -7.89
N LEU A 296 8.88 8.25 -7.72
CA LEU A 296 8.23 8.56 -6.45
C LEU A 296 7.99 7.31 -5.62
N GLU A 297 7.01 6.51 -6.02
CA GLU A 297 6.56 5.31 -5.31
C GLU A 297 5.86 4.36 -6.29
N GLY A 298 5.59 3.12 -5.91
CA GLY A 298 4.73 2.23 -6.68
C GLY A 298 3.25 2.49 -6.44
N LEU A 299 2.37 1.71 -7.08
CA LEU A 299 0.91 1.89 -6.91
C LEU A 299 0.44 1.62 -5.46
N ILE A 300 1.13 0.70 -4.79
CA ILE A 300 0.88 0.27 -3.40
C ILE A 300 2.17 0.10 -2.57
N THR A 301 3.32 0.48 -3.12
CA THR A 301 4.64 0.30 -2.50
C THR A 301 5.39 1.62 -2.42
N ASN A 302 6.33 1.77 -1.49
CA ASN A 302 7.33 2.84 -1.55
C ASN A 302 8.58 2.35 -2.30
N PHE A 303 9.30 3.26 -2.95
CA PHE A 303 10.45 2.95 -3.80
C PHE A 303 11.76 3.41 -3.15
N PHE A 304 12.79 2.57 -3.21
CA PHE A 304 14.12 2.85 -2.67
C PHE A 304 15.21 2.48 -3.67
N VAL A 305 16.27 3.27 -3.67
CA VAL A 305 17.49 3.03 -4.45
C VAL A 305 18.70 3.14 -3.56
N ILE A 306 19.62 2.20 -3.68
CA ILE A 306 20.94 2.24 -3.07
C ILE A 306 21.95 2.56 -4.18
N TYR A 307 22.68 3.64 -4.02
CA TYR A 307 23.70 4.12 -4.95
C TYR A 307 25.03 3.40 -4.67
N LYS A 308 25.92 3.38 -5.67
CA LYS A 308 27.23 2.72 -5.57
C LYS A 308 28.14 3.29 -4.48
N ASP A 309 27.87 4.51 -4.01
CA ASP A 309 28.58 5.17 -2.91
C ASP A 309 28.00 4.85 -1.52
N GLY A 310 26.97 4.00 -1.43
CA GLY A 310 26.28 3.66 -0.20
C GLY A 310 25.14 4.62 0.18
N THR A 311 24.88 5.66 -0.63
CA THR A 311 23.75 6.56 -0.40
C THR A 311 22.43 5.83 -0.70
N VAL A 312 21.45 5.92 0.20
CA VAL A 312 20.09 5.40 0.00
C VAL A 312 19.13 6.56 -0.21
N ARG A 313 18.38 6.53 -1.31
CA ARG A 313 17.35 7.52 -1.62
C ARG A 313 15.96 6.92 -1.74
N THR A 314 14.98 7.71 -1.34
CA THR A 314 13.54 7.48 -1.52
C THR A 314 12.84 8.83 -1.64
N ALA A 315 11.64 8.87 -2.23
CA ALA A 315 10.95 10.13 -2.43
C ALA A 315 10.51 10.80 -1.10
N PRO A 316 10.59 12.13 -0.99
CA PRO A 316 10.33 12.85 0.25
C PRO A 316 8.85 12.82 0.67
N LEU A 317 8.56 12.97 1.97
CA LEU A 317 7.23 12.77 2.57
C LEU A 317 6.06 13.69 2.14
N PRO A 318 6.21 14.90 1.60
CA PRO A 318 5.05 15.56 1.00
C PRO A 318 4.69 14.95 -0.36
N LYS A 319 5.63 14.24 -1.00
CA LYS A 319 5.47 13.70 -2.35
C LYS A 319 4.98 12.26 -2.38
N VAL A 320 4.95 11.50 -1.28
CA VAL A 320 4.57 10.08 -1.30
C VAL A 320 3.88 9.66 -0.01
N LEU A 321 3.29 8.47 -0.02
CA LEU A 321 2.67 7.93 1.17
C LEU A 321 3.71 7.52 2.23
N SER A 322 3.47 7.87 3.49
CA SER A 322 4.26 7.36 4.63
C SER A 322 3.88 5.90 4.95
N GLY A 323 4.55 4.96 4.28
CA GLY A 323 4.37 3.53 4.52
C GLY A 323 4.99 3.07 5.85
N TYR A 324 4.41 2.03 6.47
CA TYR A 324 4.97 1.45 7.70
C TYR A 324 6.33 0.79 7.44
N SER A 325 6.42 -0.07 6.42
CA SER A 325 7.70 -0.70 6.06
C SER A 325 8.73 0.31 5.57
N ARG A 326 8.30 1.43 4.97
CA ARG A 326 9.20 2.56 4.68
C ARG A 326 9.78 3.12 5.97
N HIS A 327 8.96 3.39 6.98
CA HIS A 327 9.42 3.88 8.28
C HIS A 327 10.47 2.96 8.91
N LEU A 328 10.22 1.64 8.93
CA LEU A 328 11.19 0.65 9.41
C LEU A 328 12.51 0.70 8.62
N VAL A 329 12.43 0.76 7.28
CA VAL A 329 13.64 0.86 6.44
C VAL A 329 14.46 2.10 6.78
N LEU A 330 13.81 3.25 6.99
CA LEU A 330 14.51 4.49 7.35
C LEU A 330 15.18 4.38 8.74
N GLU A 331 14.52 3.75 9.71
CA GLU A 331 15.10 3.49 11.04
C GLU A 331 16.33 2.60 10.93
N ILE A 332 16.22 1.46 10.24
CA ILE A 332 17.33 0.53 10.04
C ILE A 332 18.50 1.19 9.30
N ILE A 333 18.26 1.97 8.25
CA ILE A 333 19.35 2.67 7.53
C ILE A 333 20.11 3.62 8.46
N ASN A 334 19.44 4.31 9.38
CA ASN A 334 20.10 5.21 10.32
C ASN A 334 20.98 4.48 11.35
N GLU A 335 20.76 3.17 11.55
CA GLU A 335 21.57 2.33 12.43
C GLU A 335 22.77 1.67 11.73
N LEU A 336 22.68 1.50 10.40
CA LEU A 336 23.72 0.88 9.57
C LEU A 336 24.82 1.90 9.23
N GLN A 337 26.08 1.56 9.51
CA GLN A 337 27.21 2.46 9.28
C GLN A 337 27.63 2.53 7.80
N GLU A 338 27.29 1.50 7.03
CA GLU A 338 27.64 1.33 5.62
C GLU A 338 26.71 2.10 4.68
N LEU A 339 25.56 2.57 5.17
CA LEU A 339 24.54 3.24 4.37
C LEU A 339 24.33 4.67 4.86
N LYS A 340 24.03 5.57 3.92
CA LYS A 340 23.71 6.98 4.22
C LYS A 340 22.35 7.34 3.65
N LEU A 341 21.39 7.67 4.50
CA LEU A 341 20.09 8.15 4.05
C LEU A 341 20.19 9.57 3.45
N ASP A 342 19.64 9.74 2.24
CA ASP A 342 19.29 11.03 1.65
C ASP A 342 17.81 10.98 1.24
N ASP A 343 16.94 11.49 2.10
CA ASP A 343 15.48 11.57 1.87
C ASP A 343 15.02 12.94 1.39
N SER A 344 15.97 13.83 1.06
CA SER A 344 15.68 15.17 0.55
C SER A 344 15.30 15.15 -0.92
N ASN A 345 15.85 14.20 -1.68
CA ASN A 345 15.66 14.07 -3.12
C ASN A 345 15.20 12.67 -3.49
N ALA A 346 14.19 12.59 -4.37
CA ALA A 346 13.79 11.33 -4.98
C ALA A 346 14.87 10.85 -5.98
N PRO A 347 15.03 9.53 -6.17
CA PRO A 347 15.87 9.00 -7.25
C PRO A 347 15.37 9.46 -8.62
N THR A 348 16.27 9.76 -9.56
CA THR A 348 15.90 10.26 -10.90
C THR A 348 16.13 9.24 -12.00
N VAL A 349 15.47 9.43 -13.14
CA VAL A 349 15.73 8.62 -14.35
C VAL A 349 17.16 8.82 -14.84
N GLN A 350 17.70 10.05 -14.75
CA GLN A 350 19.09 10.33 -15.11
C GLN A 350 20.08 9.53 -14.25
N ASP A 351 19.86 9.43 -12.94
CA ASP A 351 20.72 8.63 -12.05
C ASP A 351 20.82 7.16 -12.50
N ALA A 352 19.70 6.60 -12.97
CA ALA A 352 19.69 5.24 -13.50
C ALA A 352 20.49 5.12 -14.80
N LYS A 353 20.33 6.07 -15.74
CA LYS A 353 21.07 6.13 -17.01
C LYS A 353 22.57 6.31 -16.80
N ASP A 354 22.96 7.10 -15.80
CA ASP A 354 24.36 7.32 -15.41
C ASP A 354 24.98 6.09 -14.74
N GLY A 355 24.17 5.07 -14.44
CA GLY A 355 24.62 3.81 -13.86
C GLY A 355 25.14 3.97 -12.43
N VAL A 356 24.64 4.95 -11.67
CA VAL A 356 25.06 5.17 -10.28
C VAL A 356 24.27 4.32 -9.27
N TRP A 357 23.20 3.67 -9.70
CA TRP A 357 22.42 2.74 -8.88
C TRP A 357 23.13 1.39 -8.74
N SER A 358 23.11 0.86 -7.52
CA SER A 358 23.64 -0.47 -7.16
C SER A 358 22.52 -1.47 -6.90
N GLU A 359 21.55 -1.12 -6.05
CA GLU A 359 20.40 -1.96 -5.72
C GLU A 359 19.11 -1.14 -5.74
N VAL A 360 18.00 -1.81 -6.03
CA VAL A 360 16.67 -1.21 -6.03
C VAL A 360 15.72 -2.16 -5.33
N PHE A 361 14.85 -1.63 -4.48
CA PHE A 361 13.81 -2.41 -3.84
C PHE A 361 12.55 -1.58 -3.60
N VAL A 362 11.44 -2.27 -3.41
CA VAL A 362 10.16 -1.66 -3.03
C VAL A 362 9.66 -2.20 -1.70
N THR A 363 8.89 -1.41 -0.97
CA THR A 363 8.36 -1.79 0.34
C THR A 363 6.85 -1.66 0.41
N SER A 364 6.19 -2.57 1.12
CA SER A 364 4.76 -2.48 1.42
C SER A 364 4.47 -3.09 2.77
N ALA A 365 3.37 -2.69 3.41
CA ALA A 365 2.98 -3.24 4.71
C ALA A 365 2.92 -4.78 4.72
N ILE A 366 2.56 -5.41 3.59
CA ILE A 366 2.45 -6.87 3.50
C ILE A 366 3.76 -7.54 3.11
N LYS A 367 4.47 -7.08 2.08
CA LYS A 367 5.70 -7.76 1.63
C LYS A 367 6.96 -7.33 2.39
N LEU A 368 6.88 -6.27 3.19
CA LEU A 368 7.99 -5.57 3.86
C LEU A 368 9.04 -5.03 2.89
N ILE A 369 9.84 -5.88 2.25
CA ILE A 369 10.83 -5.53 1.21
C ILE A 369 10.74 -6.53 0.07
N VAL A 370 10.80 -6.03 -1.17
CA VAL A 370 10.91 -6.85 -2.38
C VAL A 370 12.00 -6.26 -3.26
N PRO A 371 13.06 -7.02 -3.59
CA PRO A 371 14.07 -6.55 -4.53
C PRO A 371 13.47 -6.31 -5.92
N VAL A 372 13.99 -5.32 -6.64
CA VAL A 372 13.66 -5.07 -8.04
C VAL A 372 14.88 -5.45 -8.87
N ASN A 373 14.72 -6.35 -9.85
CA ASN A 373 15.83 -6.74 -10.73
C ASN A 373 15.87 -5.94 -12.04
N ARG A 374 14.77 -5.29 -12.41
CA ARG A 374 14.66 -4.61 -13.69
C ARG A 374 13.60 -3.52 -13.65
N ILE A 375 13.91 -2.37 -14.21
CA ILE A 375 12.99 -1.25 -14.41
C ILE A 375 12.90 -0.94 -15.90
N LEU A 376 11.68 -0.87 -16.39
CA LEU A 376 11.36 -0.59 -17.79
C LEU A 376 10.79 0.82 -17.95
N ILE A 377 11.17 1.48 -19.03
CA ILE A 377 10.42 2.58 -19.64
C ILE A 377 9.35 1.93 -20.54
N PRO A 378 8.05 2.30 -20.40
CA PRO A 378 6.99 1.73 -21.23
C PRO A 378 7.17 2.17 -22.70
N PRO A 379 6.41 1.61 -23.65
CA PRO A 379 6.46 2.06 -25.04
C PRO A 379 6.13 3.57 -25.19
N ILE A 380 7.00 4.31 -25.87
CA ILE A 380 6.91 5.77 -26.10
C ILE A 380 7.05 6.05 -27.59
N ASN A 381 6.20 6.89 -28.16
CA ASN A 381 6.24 7.27 -29.59
C ASN A 381 6.38 6.05 -30.53
N ASP A 382 5.67 4.96 -30.21
CA ASP A 382 5.69 3.68 -30.95
C ASP A 382 7.02 2.91 -30.92
N VAL A 383 7.99 3.39 -30.13
CA VAL A 383 9.18 2.63 -29.74
C VAL A 383 8.78 1.66 -28.63
N GLY A 384 9.22 0.40 -28.74
CA GLY A 384 8.98 -0.63 -27.73
C GLY A 384 9.53 -0.26 -26.35
N SER A 385 9.18 -1.04 -25.33
CA SER A 385 9.70 -0.81 -23.97
C SER A 385 11.23 -0.91 -23.93
N VAL A 386 11.87 -0.01 -23.18
CA VAL A 386 13.32 0.03 -23.02
C VAL A 386 13.68 -0.29 -21.58
N THR A 387 14.74 -1.07 -21.35
CA THR A 387 15.28 -1.28 -20.00
C THR A 387 15.99 -0.01 -19.55
N LEU A 388 15.46 0.65 -18.52
CA LEU A 388 16.11 1.80 -17.88
C LEU A 388 17.26 1.34 -16.99
N TRP A 389 17.00 0.31 -16.19
CA TRP A 389 17.96 -0.24 -15.24
C TRP A 389 17.73 -1.73 -15.09
N GLN A 390 18.81 -2.48 -14.92
CA GLN A 390 18.79 -3.90 -14.63
C GLN A 390 19.90 -4.21 -13.63
N SER A 391 19.56 -5.01 -12.63
CA SER A 391 20.52 -5.51 -11.66
C SER A 391 21.49 -6.48 -12.32
N ASP A 392 22.76 -6.41 -11.92
CA ASP A 392 23.78 -7.41 -12.28
C ASP A 392 23.56 -8.74 -11.52
N TYR A 393 22.72 -8.72 -10.49
CA TYR A 393 22.40 -9.84 -9.61
C TYR A 393 21.38 -10.79 -10.22
N ARG A 394 21.65 -12.09 -10.11
CA ARG A 394 20.80 -13.15 -10.72
C ARG A 394 19.93 -13.85 -9.70
N GLU A 395 20.39 -13.93 -8.45
CA GLU A 395 19.71 -14.64 -7.37
C GLU A 395 19.31 -13.71 -6.21
N PRO A 396 18.28 -14.03 -5.41
CA PRO A 396 17.85 -13.18 -4.29
C PRO A 396 18.93 -12.92 -3.23
N GLY A 397 19.89 -13.84 -3.06
CA GLY A 397 21.01 -13.70 -2.12
C GLY A 397 22.10 -12.72 -2.56
N ASP A 398 22.00 -12.21 -3.79
CA ASP A 398 23.00 -11.34 -4.39
C ASP A 398 22.75 -9.85 -4.09
N TYR A 399 21.72 -9.48 -3.32
CA TYR A 399 21.40 -8.10 -2.95
C TYR A 399 21.89 -7.79 -1.51
N PRO A 400 23.20 -7.62 -1.26
CA PRO A 400 23.77 -7.60 0.09
C PRO A 400 23.19 -6.49 0.97
N PHE A 401 22.97 -5.29 0.43
CA PHE A 401 22.46 -4.18 1.24
C PHE A 401 20.97 -4.32 1.50
N THR A 402 20.18 -4.72 0.50
CA THR A 402 18.75 -5.01 0.67
C THR A 402 18.55 -6.15 1.68
N GLN A 403 19.41 -7.17 1.65
CA GLN A 403 19.41 -8.30 2.59
C GLN A 403 19.80 -7.86 4.00
N LEU A 404 20.74 -6.93 4.14
CA LEU A 404 21.13 -6.35 5.42
C LEU A 404 19.95 -5.59 6.06
N ILE A 405 19.28 -4.73 5.29
CA ILE A 405 18.10 -3.99 5.74
C ILE A 405 16.96 -4.95 6.13
N TRP A 406 16.68 -5.95 5.29
CA TRP A 406 15.69 -6.99 5.58
C TRP A 406 15.97 -7.71 6.91
N SER A 407 17.24 -8.07 7.12
CA SER A 407 17.65 -8.76 8.35
C SER A 407 17.49 -7.88 9.59
N GLY A 408 17.64 -6.56 9.46
CA GLY A 408 17.30 -5.60 10.51
C GLY A 408 15.82 -5.65 10.86
N ILE A 409 14.95 -5.50 9.85
CA ILE A 409 13.48 -5.47 10.03
C ILE A 409 12.94 -6.75 10.66
N VAL A 410 13.43 -7.93 10.25
CA VAL A 410 12.91 -9.21 10.74
C VAL A 410 13.36 -9.54 12.17
N ARG A 411 14.44 -8.91 12.66
CA ARG A 411 14.94 -9.10 14.03
C ARG A 411 14.14 -8.36 15.09
N GLU A 412 13.46 -7.28 14.71
CA GLU A 412 12.46 -6.59 15.57
C GLU A 412 11.19 -7.42 15.72
#